data_AF-A0A2G5HPX0-F1
#
_entry.id   AF-A0A2G5HPX0-F1
#
_cell.length_a   1.000
_cell.length_b   1.000
_cell.length_c   1.000
_cell.angle_alpha   90.00
_cell.angle_beta   90.00
_cell.angle_gamma   90.00
#
_symmetry.space_group_name_H-M   'P 1'
#
loop_
_entity.id
_entity.type
_entity.pdbx_description
1 polymer ?
#
loop_
_entity_poly.entity_id
_entity_poly.type
_entity_poly.pdbx_seq_one_letter_code
_entity_poly.pdbx_strand_id
1 'polypeptide(L)'
;MSPSSFAAIDAKNSKEVQADSPADSELTELSEMEIDTVPEVPILDRTLANLRRPATEDSCAFWYCSYAKWQDWLRDAQQSDKPKKKTARNNLFKFDAAGRIMETSDGKVAPHPCRWCRRENYDMVCMILRGEGEMVCAYCKRHGKGGCNAGRAEGSDASDDGIESDEGLQRVSALESLVSELQHNFEKLQESHEELQDDHRIYKNGWHKLQEELFELDQEYDKLREELVSLQKFHQDLQEGDQAELREDYHSLREDHQSLREDYESLREDQQALQATNRALEVELDGLKQRMGTHDRWLEWFKSNYYTATRDIYIMWMKLWPTSARAPPDQPAI
;
A
#
# COMPACT_ATOMS: atom_id res chain seq x y z
N MET A 1 45.63 44.55 -0.82
CA MET A 1 44.20 44.38 -1.15
C MET A 1 43.48 44.08 0.17
N SER A 2 42.80 45.07 0.74
CA SER A 2 41.77 44.88 1.79
C SER A 2 40.45 44.43 1.12
N PRO A 3 39.36 44.04 1.83
CA PRO A 3 39.14 43.86 3.29
C PRO A 3 38.68 42.41 3.64
N SER A 4 38.82 41.88 4.87
CA SER A 4 38.15 42.17 6.16
C SER A 4 36.68 41.72 6.28
N SER A 5 36.40 41.07 7.43
CA SER A 5 35.12 41.03 8.18
C SER A 5 34.12 39.91 7.82
N PHE A 6 33.29 39.29 8.68
CA PHE A 6 32.78 39.47 10.05
C PHE A 6 32.47 38.03 10.58
N ALA A 7 32.93 37.62 11.77
CA ALA A 7 32.23 37.65 13.07
C ALA A 7 31.14 36.60 13.29
N ALA A 8 31.28 35.91 14.43
CA ALA A 8 30.31 35.06 15.08
C ALA A 8 29.06 35.85 15.52
N ILE A 9 27.90 35.19 15.48
CA ILE A 9 26.71 35.59 16.25
C ILE A 9 26.15 34.34 16.92
N ASP A 10 26.10 34.42 18.26
CA ASP A 10 25.37 33.57 19.18
C ASP A 10 23.89 33.46 18.82
N ALA A 11 23.33 32.25 18.93
CA ALA A 11 21.89 32.04 19.07
C ALA A 11 21.61 31.27 20.37
N LYS A 12 21.59 32.00 21.49
CA LYS A 12 20.78 31.63 22.64
C LYS A 12 19.33 32.03 22.33
N ASN A 13 18.45 31.05 22.19
CA ASN A 13 17.03 31.26 22.50
C ASN A 13 16.35 29.92 22.81
N SER A 14 16.49 29.46 24.06
CA SER A 14 15.64 28.42 24.64
C SER A 14 14.79 29.09 25.70
N LYS A 15 13.53 29.39 25.37
CA LYS A 15 12.46 29.65 26.32
C LYS A 15 11.12 29.37 25.65
N GLU A 16 10.37 28.48 26.33
CA GLU A 16 8.91 28.28 26.27
C GLU A 16 8.39 27.78 24.90
N VAL A 17 7.58 26.72 24.82
CA VAL A 17 6.28 26.58 25.48
C VAL A 17 5.97 25.08 25.64
N GLN A 18 5.74 24.65 26.87
CA GLN A 18 4.90 23.49 27.17
C GLN A 18 3.46 23.88 26.80
N ALA A 19 2.90 23.20 25.80
CA ALA A 19 1.47 23.19 25.55
C ALA A 19 0.97 21.79 25.85
N ASP A 20 0.52 21.61 27.10
CA ASP A 20 -0.53 20.65 27.41
C ASP A 20 -1.78 21.06 26.62
N SER A 21 -2.33 20.13 25.84
CA SER A 21 -3.76 20.16 25.55
C SER A 21 -4.31 18.74 25.39
N PRO A 22 -5.42 18.41 26.08
CA PRO A 22 -6.05 17.09 26.08
C PRO A 22 -7.24 17.04 25.11
N ALA A 23 -7.22 16.10 24.18
CA ALA A 23 -8.30 15.65 23.28
C ALA A 23 -7.59 14.67 22.31
N ASP A 24 -7.94 13.41 22.10
CA ASP A 24 -9.23 12.73 22.14
C ASP A 24 -9.01 11.27 22.56
N SER A 25 -9.69 10.84 23.62
CA SER A 25 -9.84 9.44 24.03
C SER A 25 -11.27 9.02 23.70
N GLU A 26 -11.55 8.81 22.43
CA GLU A 26 -12.69 8.01 21.98
C GLU A 26 -12.45 7.66 20.52
N LEU A 27 -12.29 6.35 20.27
CA LEU A 27 -12.38 5.60 18.99
C LEU A 27 -11.31 4.51 18.97
N THR A 28 -11.45 3.56 19.90
CA THR A 28 -10.80 2.24 19.83
C THR A 28 -11.91 1.21 19.84
N GLU A 29 -12.59 1.06 18.70
CA GLU A 29 -13.43 -0.10 18.36
C GLU A 29 -13.97 0.17 16.96
N LEU A 30 -13.34 -0.39 15.93
CA LEU A 30 -13.92 -0.73 14.62
C LEU A 30 -12.77 -1.23 13.71
N SER A 31 -12.17 -2.36 14.06
CA SER A 31 -11.28 -3.09 13.15
C SER A 31 -11.54 -4.58 13.27
N GLU A 32 -12.55 -5.04 12.54
CA GLU A 32 -12.68 -6.40 11.98
C GLU A 32 -14.01 -6.44 11.22
N MET A 33 -14.01 -5.84 10.03
CA MET A 33 -15.07 -6.10 9.05
C MET A 33 -14.40 -6.90 7.94
N GLU A 34 -14.57 -8.23 8.01
CA GLU A 34 -14.23 -9.17 6.95
C GLU A 34 -14.78 -8.63 5.63
N ILE A 35 -13.88 -8.30 4.70
CA ILE A 35 -14.26 -8.01 3.33
C ILE A 35 -14.60 -9.36 2.71
N ASP A 36 -15.89 -9.67 2.71
CA ASP A 36 -16.47 -10.77 1.95
C ASP A 36 -15.95 -10.72 0.51
N THR A 37 -15.24 -11.79 0.14
CA THR A 37 -14.75 -12.02 -1.22
C THR A 37 -15.89 -11.81 -2.22
N VAL A 38 -15.71 -10.83 -3.12
CA VAL A 38 -16.62 -10.61 -4.25
C VAL A 38 -16.58 -11.86 -5.12
N PRO A 39 -17.68 -12.61 -5.28
CA PRO A 39 -17.68 -13.80 -6.12
C PRO A 39 -17.45 -13.38 -7.58
N GLU A 40 -16.49 -14.04 -8.23
CA GLU A 40 -16.19 -13.87 -9.66
C GLU A 40 -17.49 -13.89 -10.47
N VAL A 41 -17.76 -12.79 -11.19
CA VAL A 41 -18.94 -12.69 -12.05
C VAL A 41 -18.74 -13.63 -13.23
N PRO A 42 -19.56 -14.70 -13.38
CA PRO A 42 -19.43 -15.60 -14.52
C PRO A 42 -19.76 -14.84 -15.80
N ILE A 43 -18.88 -14.91 -16.79
CA ILE A 43 -19.06 -14.29 -18.11
C ILE A 43 -20.42 -14.73 -18.67
N LEU A 44 -21.41 -13.82 -18.62
CA LEU A 44 -22.77 -14.09 -19.06
C LEU A 44 -22.76 -14.33 -20.58
N ASP A 45 -23.50 -15.36 -21.01
CA ASP A 45 -23.87 -15.54 -22.41
C ASP A 45 -24.42 -14.23 -22.98
N ARG A 46 -23.82 -13.73 -24.07
CA ARG A 46 -24.09 -12.41 -24.68
C ARG A 46 -25.58 -12.19 -25.02
N THR A 47 -26.34 -13.28 -25.18
CA THR A 47 -27.80 -13.22 -25.39
C THR A 47 -28.60 -12.94 -24.12
N LEU A 48 -28.10 -13.36 -22.96
CA LEU A 48 -28.71 -13.08 -21.64
C LEU A 48 -28.33 -11.69 -21.13
N ALA A 49 -27.16 -11.18 -21.50
CA ALA A 49 -26.69 -9.85 -21.11
C ALA A 49 -27.59 -8.71 -21.62
N ASN A 50 -28.33 -8.94 -22.72
CA ASN A 50 -29.23 -7.94 -23.31
C ASN A 50 -30.67 -7.99 -22.73
N LEU A 51 -30.96 -8.93 -21.83
CA LEU A 51 -32.28 -9.06 -21.22
C LEU A 51 -32.42 -8.12 -20.03
N ARG A 52 -33.52 -7.38 -20.00
CA ARG A 52 -33.84 -6.42 -18.95
C ARG A 52 -34.92 -6.96 -18.02
N ARG A 53 -34.71 -6.80 -16.72
CA ARG A 53 -35.77 -7.00 -15.73
C ARG A 53 -36.79 -5.86 -15.85
N PRO A 54 -38.11 -6.16 -15.87
CA PRO A 54 -39.15 -5.18 -15.66
C PRO A 54 -38.86 -4.24 -14.47
N ALA A 55 -39.07 -2.94 -14.67
CA ALA A 55 -38.86 -1.91 -13.67
C ALA A 55 -40.08 -1.68 -12.77
N THR A 56 -41.27 -2.17 -13.15
CA THR A 56 -42.47 -2.03 -12.32
C THR A 56 -42.23 -2.52 -10.89
N GLU A 57 -42.65 -1.72 -9.92
CA GLU A 57 -42.66 -2.05 -8.48
C GLU A 57 -44.02 -2.58 -8.03
N ASP A 58 -45.05 -2.46 -8.88
CA ASP A 58 -46.38 -2.95 -8.59
C ASP A 58 -46.40 -4.48 -8.61
N SER A 59 -46.45 -5.09 -7.43
CA SER A 59 -46.52 -6.54 -7.27
C SER A 59 -47.77 -7.18 -7.87
N CYS A 60 -48.83 -6.39 -8.14
CA CYS A 60 -50.05 -6.84 -8.81
C CYS A 60 -49.91 -6.82 -10.34
N ALA A 61 -48.92 -6.11 -10.89
CA ALA A 61 -48.70 -6.07 -12.32
C ALA A 61 -48.28 -7.46 -12.85
N PHE A 62 -48.90 -7.88 -13.95
CA PHE A 62 -48.61 -9.21 -14.49
C PHE A 62 -47.14 -9.31 -14.94
N TRP A 63 -46.48 -8.25 -15.38
CA TRP A 63 -45.06 -8.31 -15.76
C TRP A 63 -44.10 -8.06 -14.58
N TYR A 64 -44.59 -7.99 -13.34
CA TYR A 64 -43.75 -7.83 -12.15
C TYR A 64 -42.85 -9.05 -11.92
N CYS A 65 -41.56 -8.77 -11.69
CA CYS A 65 -40.59 -9.75 -11.26
C CYS A 65 -39.65 -9.15 -10.20
N SER A 66 -39.67 -9.73 -9.00
CA SER A 66 -38.75 -9.35 -7.92
C SER A 66 -37.29 -9.56 -8.34
N TYR A 67 -36.39 -8.73 -7.83
CA TYR A 67 -34.95 -8.85 -8.09
C TYR A 67 -34.40 -10.24 -7.79
N ALA A 68 -34.72 -10.82 -6.62
CA ALA A 68 -34.25 -12.15 -6.22
C ALA A 68 -34.61 -13.23 -7.26
N LYS A 69 -35.90 -13.29 -7.65
CA LYS A 69 -36.40 -14.24 -8.66
C LYS A 69 -35.75 -14.07 -10.03
N TRP A 70 -35.48 -12.83 -10.45
CA TRP A 70 -34.77 -12.56 -11.70
C TRP A 70 -33.33 -13.10 -11.64
N GLN A 71 -32.62 -12.87 -10.52
CA GLN A 71 -31.27 -13.38 -10.29
C GLN A 71 -31.23 -14.91 -10.24
N ASP A 72 -32.22 -15.55 -9.62
CA ASP A 72 -32.34 -17.02 -9.61
C ASP A 72 -32.42 -17.57 -11.04
N TRP A 73 -33.23 -16.96 -11.91
CA TRP A 73 -33.31 -17.36 -13.31
C TRP A 73 -32.02 -17.09 -14.09
N LEU A 74 -31.30 -16.00 -13.82
CA LEU A 74 -30.00 -15.77 -14.47
C LEU A 74 -28.99 -16.87 -14.09
N ARG A 75 -28.94 -17.27 -12.81
CA ARG A 75 -28.07 -18.37 -12.37
C ARG A 75 -28.50 -19.71 -12.97
N ASP A 76 -29.79 -20.03 -12.94
CA ASP A 76 -30.32 -21.28 -13.51
C ASP A 76 -30.13 -21.35 -15.03
N ALA A 77 -30.15 -20.20 -15.74
CA ALA A 77 -29.90 -20.14 -17.18
C ALA A 77 -28.44 -20.45 -17.59
N GLN A 78 -27.51 -20.40 -16.64
CA GLN A 78 -26.09 -20.73 -16.82
C GLN A 78 -25.74 -22.18 -16.42
N GLN A 79 -26.58 -22.83 -15.62
CA GLN A 79 -26.35 -24.21 -15.18
C GLN A 79 -26.40 -25.22 -16.33
N SER A 80 -25.68 -26.35 -16.17
CA SER A 80 -25.64 -27.45 -17.14
C SER A 80 -26.94 -28.28 -17.19
N ASP A 81 -27.83 -28.12 -16.20
CA ASP A 81 -29.11 -28.83 -16.11
C ASP A 81 -30.11 -28.33 -17.18
N LYS A 82 -30.28 -29.11 -18.26
CA LYS A 82 -31.08 -28.76 -19.45
C LYS A 82 -32.51 -28.28 -19.15
N PRO A 83 -33.35 -28.99 -18.35
CA PRO A 83 -34.71 -28.55 -18.04
C PRO A 83 -34.77 -27.23 -17.26
N LYS A 84 -33.93 -27.06 -16.24
CA LYS A 84 -33.88 -25.82 -15.45
C LYS A 84 -33.40 -24.64 -16.28
N LYS A 85 -32.31 -24.84 -17.04
CA LYS A 85 -31.78 -23.87 -18.01
C LYS A 85 -32.84 -23.40 -19.00
N LYS A 86 -33.57 -24.32 -19.62
CA LYS A 86 -34.61 -23.98 -20.60
C LYS A 86 -35.74 -23.17 -19.97
N THR A 87 -36.19 -23.57 -18.78
CA THR A 87 -37.27 -22.91 -18.05
C THR A 87 -36.88 -21.50 -17.64
N ALA A 88 -35.67 -21.34 -17.08
CA ALA A 88 -35.13 -20.07 -16.66
C ALA A 88 -34.97 -19.09 -17.83
N ARG A 89 -34.37 -19.53 -18.94
CA ARG A 89 -34.25 -18.71 -20.16
C ARG A 89 -35.61 -18.29 -20.70
N ASN A 90 -36.56 -19.22 -20.79
CA ASN A 90 -37.91 -18.91 -21.25
C ASN A 90 -38.59 -17.85 -20.38
N ASN A 91 -38.43 -17.92 -19.06
CA ASN A 91 -38.99 -16.93 -18.16
C ASN A 91 -38.31 -15.57 -18.34
N LEU A 92 -36.97 -15.52 -18.42
CA LEU A 92 -36.23 -14.27 -18.67
C LEU A 92 -36.70 -13.58 -19.96
N PHE A 93 -36.80 -14.30 -21.08
CA PHE A 93 -37.29 -13.74 -22.35
C PHE A 93 -38.75 -13.26 -22.27
N LYS A 94 -39.61 -13.99 -21.56
CA LYS A 94 -41.03 -13.63 -21.39
C LYS A 94 -41.21 -12.35 -20.58
N PHE A 95 -40.46 -12.21 -19.50
CA PHE A 95 -40.52 -11.02 -18.64
C PHE A 95 -39.82 -9.82 -19.27
N ASP A 96 -38.68 -10.00 -19.94
CA ASP A 96 -38.04 -8.94 -20.73
C ASP A 96 -38.99 -8.42 -21.83
N ALA A 97 -39.57 -9.31 -22.64
CA ALA A 97 -40.47 -8.90 -23.71
C ALA A 97 -41.73 -8.21 -23.19
N ALA A 98 -42.33 -8.71 -22.11
CA ALA A 98 -43.49 -8.07 -21.49
C ALA A 98 -43.14 -6.71 -20.89
N GLY A 99 -41.99 -6.59 -20.20
CA GLY A 99 -41.49 -5.34 -19.65
C GLY A 99 -41.22 -4.30 -20.73
N ARG A 100 -40.57 -4.68 -21.83
CA ARG A 100 -40.34 -3.79 -22.97
C ARG A 100 -41.66 -3.25 -23.53
N ILE A 101 -42.62 -4.13 -23.81
CA ILE A 101 -43.91 -3.70 -24.37
C ILE A 101 -44.71 -2.81 -23.38
N MET A 102 -44.57 -3.02 -22.06
CA MET A 102 -45.38 -2.29 -21.08
C MET A 102 -44.72 -1.01 -20.55
N GLU A 103 -43.39 -0.91 -20.59
CA GLU A 103 -42.63 0.14 -19.88
C GLU A 103 -41.79 1.01 -20.83
N THR A 104 -41.63 0.66 -22.11
CA THR A 104 -40.84 1.44 -23.07
C THR A 104 -41.69 2.02 -24.19
N SER A 105 -41.13 2.98 -24.93
CA SER A 105 -41.72 3.55 -26.15
C SER A 105 -41.89 2.54 -27.30
N ASP A 106 -41.32 1.33 -27.15
CA ASP A 106 -41.53 0.23 -28.08
C ASP A 106 -42.93 -0.36 -27.93
N GLY A 107 -43.59 -0.13 -26.79
CA GLY A 107 -45.00 -0.43 -26.58
C GLY A 107 -45.93 0.55 -27.28
N LYS A 108 -47.03 0.05 -27.84
CA LYS A 108 -48.19 0.87 -28.22
C LYS A 108 -49.48 0.19 -27.78
N VAL A 109 -50.48 0.99 -27.45
CA VAL A 109 -51.83 0.49 -27.18
C VAL A 109 -52.35 -0.20 -28.42
N ALA A 110 -52.82 -1.45 -28.27
CA ALA A 110 -53.41 -2.18 -29.37
C ALA A 110 -54.73 -1.49 -29.77
N PRO A 111 -54.94 -1.20 -31.07
CA PRO A 111 -56.21 -0.63 -31.56
C PRO A 111 -57.43 -1.41 -31.10
N HIS A 112 -57.28 -2.74 -31.01
CA HIS A 112 -58.26 -3.65 -30.46
C HIS A 112 -57.59 -4.61 -29.45
N PRO A 113 -58.11 -4.72 -28.21
CA PRO A 113 -57.55 -5.64 -27.22
C PRO A 113 -57.82 -7.09 -27.63
N CYS A 114 -56.83 -7.97 -27.39
CA CYS A 114 -56.99 -9.39 -27.70
C CYS A 114 -58.04 -10.06 -26.83
N ARG A 115 -58.52 -11.24 -27.26
CA ARG A 115 -59.56 -12.00 -26.55
C ARG A 115 -59.17 -12.37 -25.11
N TRP A 116 -57.89 -12.58 -24.85
CA TRP A 116 -57.38 -12.90 -23.50
C TRP A 116 -57.41 -11.68 -22.58
N CYS A 117 -56.88 -10.53 -23.02
CA CYS A 117 -56.93 -9.30 -22.24
C CYS A 117 -58.36 -8.84 -21.97
N ARG A 118 -59.28 -9.06 -22.92
CA ARG A 118 -60.70 -8.72 -22.77
C ARG A 118 -61.43 -9.59 -21.72
N ARG A 119 -61.06 -10.87 -21.60
CA ARG A 119 -61.75 -11.83 -20.72
C ARG A 119 -61.35 -11.70 -19.26
N GLU A 120 -60.10 -11.36 -18.99
CA GLU A 120 -59.53 -11.39 -17.64
C GLU A 120 -59.93 -10.17 -16.78
N ASN A 121 -60.72 -9.22 -17.30
CA ASN A 121 -61.33 -8.09 -16.55
C ASN A 121 -60.39 -7.42 -15.53
N TYR A 122 -59.14 -7.19 -15.93
CA TYR A 122 -58.24 -6.28 -15.25
C TYR A 122 -58.25 -4.97 -16.01
N ASP A 123 -58.15 -3.86 -15.29
CA ASP A 123 -58.05 -2.47 -15.75
C ASP A 123 -56.75 -2.20 -16.56
N MET A 124 -56.30 -3.20 -17.32
CA MET A 124 -55.02 -3.24 -17.99
C MET A 124 -55.19 -3.06 -19.49
N VAL A 125 -54.48 -2.05 -19.99
CA VAL A 125 -54.44 -1.71 -21.40
C VAL A 125 -53.67 -2.79 -22.17
N CYS A 126 -54.30 -3.34 -23.21
CA CYS A 126 -53.66 -4.33 -24.07
C CYS A 126 -52.59 -3.64 -24.93
N MET A 127 -51.31 -3.79 -24.59
CA MET A 127 -50.19 -3.22 -25.35
C MET A 127 -49.49 -4.26 -26.23
N ILE A 128 -49.03 -3.82 -27.41
CA ILE A 128 -48.31 -4.59 -28.43
C ILE A 128 -46.99 -3.90 -28.79
N LEU A 129 -46.02 -4.64 -29.31
CA LEU A 129 -44.76 -4.07 -29.79
C LEU A 129 -44.98 -3.22 -31.06
N ARG A 130 -44.26 -2.11 -31.18
CA ARG A 130 -44.24 -1.20 -32.33
C ARG A 130 -43.32 -1.78 -33.41
N GLY A 131 -43.89 -2.28 -34.50
CA GLY A 131 -43.16 -2.79 -35.67
C GLY A 131 -43.97 -3.79 -36.52
N GLU A 132 -43.49 -4.14 -37.71
CA GLU A 132 -44.15 -5.05 -38.69
C GLU A 132 -44.06 -6.55 -38.33
N GLY A 133 -43.77 -6.88 -37.07
CA GLY A 133 -43.56 -8.25 -36.60
C GLY A 133 -44.81 -8.95 -36.05
N GLU A 134 -44.58 -10.12 -35.43
CA GLU A 134 -45.60 -10.92 -34.74
C GLU A 134 -46.37 -10.08 -33.68
N MET A 135 -47.60 -9.65 -34.01
CA MET A 135 -48.44 -8.79 -33.16
C MET A 135 -49.02 -9.53 -31.94
N VAL A 136 -48.15 -9.88 -30.99
CA VAL A 136 -48.53 -10.51 -29.72
C VAL A 136 -48.49 -9.45 -28.62
N CYS A 137 -49.58 -9.32 -27.86
CA CYS A 137 -49.61 -8.40 -26.72
C CYS A 137 -48.72 -8.88 -25.57
N ALA A 138 -48.31 -7.95 -24.71
CA ALA A 138 -47.44 -8.23 -23.56
C ALA A 138 -47.98 -9.37 -22.68
N TYR A 139 -49.28 -9.38 -22.38
CA TYR A 139 -49.92 -10.42 -21.57
C TYR A 139 -49.81 -11.80 -22.20
N CYS A 140 -50.18 -11.93 -23.49
CA CYS A 140 -50.08 -13.20 -24.20
C CYS A 140 -48.63 -13.67 -24.32
N LYS A 141 -47.68 -12.74 -24.52
CA LYS A 141 -46.25 -13.05 -24.61
C LYS A 141 -45.73 -13.61 -23.29
N ARG A 142 -46.06 -12.99 -22.14
CA ARG A 142 -45.68 -13.50 -20.80
C ARG A 142 -46.27 -14.89 -20.56
N HIS A 143 -47.57 -15.05 -20.76
CA HIS A 143 -48.27 -16.28 -20.40
C HIS A 143 -48.13 -17.40 -21.44
N GLY A 144 -47.46 -17.16 -22.57
CA GLY A 144 -47.34 -18.13 -23.65
C GLY A 144 -48.70 -18.50 -24.27
N LYS A 145 -49.64 -17.55 -24.30
CA LYS A 145 -50.97 -17.78 -24.89
C LYS A 145 -50.86 -17.65 -26.40
N GLY A 146 -51.05 -18.76 -27.11
CA GLY A 146 -51.15 -18.77 -28.57
C GLY A 146 -52.38 -18.02 -29.09
N GLY A 147 -52.33 -17.57 -30.34
CA GLY A 147 -53.47 -16.96 -31.03
C GLY A 147 -53.83 -15.55 -30.54
N CYS A 148 -52.83 -14.75 -30.16
CA CYS A 148 -53.08 -13.34 -29.84
C CYS A 148 -53.54 -12.60 -31.11
N ASN A 149 -54.70 -11.94 -31.03
CA ASN A 149 -55.29 -11.14 -32.10
C ASN A 149 -55.26 -9.63 -31.77
N ALA A 150 -54.32 -9.19 -30.92
CA ALA A 150 -54.21 -7.78 -30.56
C ALA A 150 -53.89 -6.93 -31.79
N GLY A 151 -54.69 -5.89 -32.04
CA GLY A 151 -54.46 -4.93 -33.13
C GLY A 151 -54.76 -5.42 -34.55
N ARG A 152 -55.29 -6.65 -34.75
CA ARG A 152 -55.82 -7.06 -36.06
C ARG A 152 -57.24 -6.54 -36.21
N ALA A 153 -57.47 -5.68 -37.21
CA ALA A 153 -58.81 -5.27 -37.59
C ALA A 153 -59.58 -6.48 -38.12
N GLU A 154 -60.81 -6.67 -37.63
CA GLU A 154 -61.74 -7.63 -38.22
C GLU A 154 -62.25 -7.02 -39.55
N GLY A 155 -61.59 -7.37 -40.66
CA GLY A 155 -62.05 -7.25 -42.05
C GLY A 155 -62.54 -5.88 -42.56
N SER A 156 -61.86 -5.31 -43.56
CA SER A 156 -62.50 -4.42 -44.55
C SER A 156 -61.64 -4.24 -45.81
N ASP A 157 -62.04 -4.93 -46.87
CA ASP A 157 -61.81 -4.56 -48.27
C ASP A 157 -62.67 -3.33 -48.62
N ALA A 158 -62.12 -2.36 -49.36
CA ALA A 158 -62.87 -1.48 -50.27
C ALA A 158 -61.92 -0.62 -51.10
N SER A 159 -61.73 -1.04 -52.35
CA SER A 159 -61.40 -0.20 -53.51
C SER A 159 -62.61 0.64 -53.92
N ASP A 160 -62.43 1.90 -54.34
CA ASP A 160 -63.42 2.60 -55.17
C ASP A 160 -62.83 3.74 -56.01
N ASP A 161 -63.39 3.88 -57.21
CA ASP A 161 -62.89 4.43 -58.46
C ASP A 161 -62.95 5.97 -58.61
N GLY A 162 -62.16 6.48 -59.56
CA GLY A 162 -61.93 7.90 -59.82
C GLY A 162 -62.92 8.60 -60.77
N ILE A 163 -62.91 9.93 -60.70
CA ILE A 163 -63.50 10.86 -61.67
C ILE A 163 -62.56 12.08 -61.79
N GLU A 164 -61.85 12.23 -62.91
CA GLU A 164 -61.01 13.39 -63.24
C GLU A 164 -61.87 14.55 -63.77
N SER A 165 -61.87 15.67 -63.04
CA SER A 165 -62.37 16.99 -63.46
C SER A 165 -61.21 17.99 -63.51
N ASP A 166 -61.42 19.20 -64.07
CA ASP A 166 -60.42 20.27 -64.20
C ASP A 166 -59.87 20.78 -62.83
N GLU A 167 -60.64 20.60 -61.74
CA GLU A 167 -60.14 20.75 -60.36
C GLU A 167 -59.10 19.68 -59.99
N GLY A 168 -59.21 18.49 -60.60
CA GLY A 168 -58.24 17.41 -60.54
C GLY A 168 -56.88 17.83 -61.08
N LEU A 169 -56.82 18.54 -62.21
CA LEU A 169 -55.55 19.06 -62.74
C LEU A 169 -54.89 20.08 -61.80
N GLN A 170 -55.67 21.00 -61.21
CA GLN A 170 -55.13 21.96 -60.23
C GLN A 170 -54.64 21.26 -58.95
N ARG A 171 -55.38 20.24 -58.48
CA ARG A 171 -54.95 19.40 -57.36
C ARG A 171 -53.69 18.61 -57.69
N VAL A 172 -53.56 18.09 -58.91
CA VAL A 172 -52.35 17.39 -59.39
C VAL A 172 -51.17 18.35 -59.38
N SER A 173 -51.29 19.57 -59.90
CA SER A 173 -50.21 20.56 -59.86
C SER A 173 -49.81 20.96 -58.43
N ALA A 174 -50.80 21.13 -57.53
CA ALA A 174 -50.52 21.39 -56.11
C ALA A 174 -49.83 20.19 -55.43
N LEU A 175 -50.23 18.97 -55.78
CA LEU A 175 -49.59 17.74 -55.30
C LEU A 175 -48.17 17.61 -55.84
N GLU A 176 -47.90 17.94 -57.10
CA GLU A 176 -46.56 17.94 -57.69
C GLU A 176 -45.62 18.93 -56.97
N SER A 177 -46.13 20.11 -56.60
CA SER A 177 -45.39 21.08 -55.79
C SER A 177 -45.06 20.54 -54.40
N LEU A 178 -46.04 19.93 -53.71
CA LEU A 178 -45.83 19.32 -52.40
C LEU A 178 -44.87 18.13 -52.47
N VAL A 179 -44.94 17.32 -53.53
CA VAL A 179 -44.02 16.20 -53.75
C VAL A 179 -42.60 16.73 -53.93
N SER A 180 -42.41 17.82 -54.69
CA SER A 180 -41.10 18.45 -54.87
C SER A 180 -40.54 18.99 -53.54
N GLU A 181 -41.38 19.62 -52.72
CA GLU A 181 -40.98 20.11 -51.39
C GLU A 181 -40.65 18.96 -50.42
N LEU A 182 -41.43 17.87 -50.45
CA LEU A 182 -41.16 16.67 -49.68
C LEU A 182 -39.85 16.00 -50.11
N GLN A 183 -39.56 15.95 -51.41
CA GLN A 183 -38.30 15.42 -51.93
C GLN A 183 -37.11 16.25 -51.43
N HIS A 184 -37.20 17.58 -51.51
CA HIS A 184 -36.14 18.47 -51.01
C HIS A 184 -35.92 18.32 -49.50
N ASN A 185 -37.00 18.24 -48.72
CA ASN A 185 -36.91 18.01 -47.28
C ASN A 185 -36.32 16.62 -46.95
N PHE A 186 -36.63 15.60 -47.75
CA PHE A 186 -36.07 14.27 -47.59
C PHE A 186 -34.56 14.25 -47.86
N GLU A 187 -34.09 14.91 -48.93
CA GLU A 187 -32.66 15.07 -49.21
C GLU A 187 -31.93 15.77 -48.06
N LYS A 188 -32.48 16.89 -47.56
CA LYS A 188 -31.90 17.62 -46.42
C LYS A 188 -31.87 16.77 -45.15
N LEU A 189 -32.91 15.96 -44.91
CA LEU A 189 -32.95 15.04 -43.77
C LEU A 189 -31.88 13.95 -43.91
N GLN A 190 -31.68 13.44 -45.13
CA GLN A 190 -30.64 12.46 -45.43
C GLN A 190 -29.24 13.03 -45.17
N GLU A 191 -28.94 14.24 -45.63
CA GLU A 191 -27.67 14.94 -45.34
C GLU A 191 -27.45 15.07 -43.83
N SER A 192 -28.45 15.55 -43.09
CA SER A 192 -28.35 15.68 -41.62
C SER A 192 -28.15 14.34 -40.92
N HIS A 193 -28.68 13.25 -41.49
CA HIS A 193 -28.51 11.91 -40.96
C HIS A 193 -27.08 11.40 -41.17
N GLU A 194 -26.50 11.66 -42.33
CA GLU A 194 -25.11 11.33 -42.65
C GLU A 194 -24.14 12.09 -41.73
N GLU A 195 -24.36 13.39 -41.50
CA GLU A 195 -23.58 14.19 -40.54
C GLU A 195 -23.66 13.62 -39.13
N LEU A 196 -24.87 13.28 -38.66
CA LEU A 196 -25.06 12.72 -37.32
C LEU A 196 -24.40 11.34 -37.17
N GLN A 197 -24.37 10.53 -38.24
CA GLN A 197 -23.64 9.26 -38.23
C GLN A 197 -22.13 9.46 -38.12
N ASP A 198 -21.58 10.45 -38.82
CA ASP A 198 -20.16 10.81 -38.72
C ASP A 198 -19.81 11.32 -37.32
N ASP A 199 -20.62 12.20 -36.75
CA ASP A 199 -20.46 12.67 -35.37
C ASP A 199 -20.53 11.51 -34.37
N HIS A 200 -21.49 10.59 -34.54
CA HIS A 200 -21.59 9.40 -33.70
C HIS A 200 -20.33 8.54 -33.78
N ARG A 201 -19.76 8.38 -34.98
CA ARG A 201 -18.49 7.65 -35.18
C ARG A 201 -17.33 8.35 -34.48
N ILE A 202 -17.23 9.68 -34.60
CA ILE A 202 -16.19 10.48 -33.94
C ILE A 202 -16.32 10.35 -32.42
N TYR A 203 -17.52 10.53 -31.87
CA TYR A 203 -17.77 10.41 -30.44
C TYR A 203 -17.43 9.02 -29.91
N LYS A 204 -17.82 7.97 -30.65
CA LYS A 204 -17.51 6.58 -30.28
C LYS A 204 -16.01 6.32 -30.22
N ASN A 205 -15.26 6.82 -31.20
CA ASN A 205 -13.80 6.68 -31.22
C ASN A 205 -13.14 7.49 -30.09
N GLY A 206 -13.63 8.71 -29.84
CA GLY A 206 -13.15 9.54 -28.73
C GLY A 206 -13.40 8.89 -27.37
N TRP A 207 -14.56 8.25 -27.18
CA TRP A 207 -14.87 7.50 -25.98
C TRP A 207 -13.94 6.30 -25.79
N HIS A 208 -13.66 5.53 -26.84
CA HIS A 208 -12.70 4.42 -26.77
C HIS A 208 -11.29 4.89 -26.40
N LYS A 209 -10.83 6.00 -27.00
CA LYS A 209 -9.52 6.56 -26.68
C LYS A 209 -9.42 7.00 -25.22
N LEU A 210 -10.45 7.68 -24.71
CA LEU A 210 -10.49 8.09 -23.31
C LEU A 210 -10.50 6.87 -22.37
N GLN A 211 -11.17 5.79 -22.75
CA GLN A 211 -11.19 4.55 -21.99
C GLN A 211 -9.79 3.90 -21.92
N GLU A 212 -9.02 3.95 -23.01
CA GLU A 212 -7.62 3.49 -23.04
C GLU A 212 -6.73 4.37 -22.14
N GLU A 213 -6.84 5.69 -22.25
CA GLU A 213 -6.08 6.64 -21.42
C GLU A 213 -6.38 6.45 -19.92
N LEU A 214 -7.64 6.23 -19.55
CA LEU A 214 -8.03 5.92 -18.16
C LEU A 214 -7.41 4.61 -17.67
N PHE A 215 -7.34 3.59 -18.53
CA PHE A 215 -6.74 2.30 -18.18
C PHE A 215 -5.22 2.39 -18.03
N GLU A 216 -4.54 3.18 -18.87
CA GLU A 216 -3.11 3.45 -18.73
C GLU A 216 -2.81 4.20 -17.43
N LEU A 217 -3.62 5.21 -17.11
CA LEU A 217 -3.47 5.98 -15.87
C LEU A 217 -3.68 5.12 -14.62
N ASP A 218 -4.64 4.19 -14.65
CA ASP A 218 -4.90 3.25 -13.55
C ASP A 218 -3.69 2.33 -13.31
N GLN A 219 -3.06 1.83 -14.38
CA GLN A 219 -1.82 1.03 -14.26
C GLN A 219 -0.64 1.84 -13.71
N GLU A 220 -0.49 3.10 -14.11
CA GLU A 220 0.55 3.98 -13.58
C GLU A 220 0.32 4.28 -12.10
N TYR A 221 -0.93 4.50 -11.71
CA TYR A 221 -1.31 4.71 -10.32
C TYR A 221 -0.99 3.48 -9.46
N ASP A 222 -1.31 2.28 -9.93
CA ASP A 222 -0.99 1.04 -9.22
C ASP A 222 0.53 0.84 -9.05
N LYS A 223 1.31 1.09 -10.11
CA LYS A 223 2.79 1.04 -10.02
C LYS A 223 3.32 2.03 -8.98
N LEU A 224 2.85 3.27 -9.02
CA LEU A 224 3.27 4.30 -8.06
C LEU A 224 2.89 3.92 -6.62
N ARG A 225 1.73 3.30 -6.44
CA ARG A 225 1.28 2.80 -5.14
C ARG A 225 2.19 1.67 -4.62
N GLU A 226 2.59 0.74 -5.47
CA GLU A 226 3.55 -0.31 -5.12
C GLU A 226 4.92 0.26 -4.75
N GLU A 227 5.44 1.21 -5.52
CA GLU A 227 6.69 1.90 -5.23
C GLU A 227 6.64 2.64 -3.89
N LEU A 228 5.53 3.31 -3.57
CA LEU A 228 5.35 4.00 -2.30
C LEU A 228 5.37 3.03 -1.11
N VAL A 229 4.69 1.89 -1.23
CA VAL A 229 4.70 0.83 -0.20
C VAL A 229 6.11 0.25 -0.03
N SER A 230 6.84 0.04 -1.12
CA SER A 230 8.22 -0.45 -1.08
C SER A 230 9.14 0.55 -0.36
N LEU A 231 9.03 1.83 -0.70
CA LEU A 231 9.83 2.90 -0.09
C LEU A 231 9.51 3.05 1.40
N GLN A 232 8.24 2.92 1.79
CA GLN A 232 7.83 2.96 3.18
C GLN A 232 8.44 1.81 4.00
N LYS A 233 8.47 0.59 3.45
CA LYS A 233 9.15 -0.55 4.10
C LYS A 233 10.64 -0.31 4.22
N PHE A 234 11.30 0.15 3.16
CA PHE A 234 12.72 0.47 3.19
C PHE A 234 13.06 1.53 4.26
N HIS A 235 12.22 2.57 4.38
CA HIS A 235 12.39 3.57 5.44
C HIS A 235 12.22 2.93 6.83
N GLN A 236 11.23 2.07 7.02
CA GLN A 236 11.00 1.41 8.29
C GLN A 236 12.19 0.53 8.67
N ASP A 237 12.69 -0.28 7.75
CA ASP A 237 13.87 -1.13 7.95
C ASP A 237 15.12 -0.31 8.32
N LEU A 238 15.35 0.82 7.62
CA LEU A 238 16.47 1.71 7.92
C LEU A 238 16.36 2.35 9.33
N GLN A 239 15.13 2.67 9.75
CA GLN A 239 14.89 3.34 11.03
C GLN A 239 14.95 2.37 12.21
N GLU A 240 14.35 1.19 12.07
CA GLU A 240 14.23 0.18 13.12
C GLU A 240 15.44 -0.75 13.19
N GLY A 241 16.09 -1.05 12.06
CA GLY A 241 17.29 -1.86 11.98
C GLY A 241 18.55 -1.00 12.11
N ASP A 242 19.02 -0.51 10.97
CA ASP A 242 20.36 0.10 10.85
C ASP A 242 20.58 1.26 11.84
N GLN A 243 19.61 2.16 11.99
CA GLN A 243 19.79 3.29 12.91
C GLN A 243 19.69 2.90 14.39
N ALA A 244 18.94 1.85 14.73
CA ALA A 244 18.85 1.38 16.11
C ALA A 244 20.13 0.63 16.49
N GLU A 245 20.59 -0.28 15.63
CA GLU A 245 21.84 -1.02 15.80
C GLU A 245 23.03 -0.07 15.91
N LEU A 246 23.14 0.92 15.01
CA LEU A 246 24.21 1.90 15.07
C LEU A 246 24.19 2.76 16.35
N ARG A 247 22.99 3.04 16.90
CA ARG A 247 22.86 3.76 18.18
C ARG A 247 23.35 2.89 19.34
N GLU A 248 22.99 1.62 19.36
CA GLU A 248 23.46 0.67 20.38
C GLU A 248 24.98 0.47 20.32
N ASP A 249 25.53 0.27 19.12
CA ASP A 249 26.97 0.15 18.90
C ASP A 249 27.73 1.40 19.37
N TYR A 250 27.20 2.59 19.06
CA TYR A 250 27.79 3.84 19.52
C TYR A 250 27.76 3.97 21.04
N HIS A 251 26.66 3.56 21.69
CA HIS A 251 26.56 3.56 23.15
C HIS A 251 27.55 2.58 23.78
N SER A 252 27.64 1.36 23.26
CA SER A 252 28.60 0.34 23.71
C SER A 252 30.04 0.84 23.58
N LEU A 253 30.41 1.38 22.41
CA LEU A 253 31.75 1.92 22.17
C LEU A 253 32.09 3.09 23.10
N ARG A 254 31.09 3.91 23.46
CA ARG A 254 31.26 5.02 24.39
C ARG A 254 31.54 4.52 25.81
N GLU A 255 30.85 3.46 26.25
CA GLU A 255 31.08 2.82 27.54
C GLU A 255 32.46 2.17 27.60
N ASP A 256 32.84 1.41 26.56
CA ASP A 256 34.17 0.81 26.43
C ASP A 256 35.28 1.87 26.49
N HIS A 257 35.10 2.99 25.77
CA HIS A 257 36.07 4.08 25.79
C HIS A 257 36.16 4.74 27.18
N GLN A 258 35.06 4.83 27.93
CA GLN A 258 35.09 5.36 29.29
C GLN A 258 35.81 4.40 30.24
N SER A 259 35.51 3.10 30.18
CA SER A 259 36.19 2.06 30.94
C SER A 259 37.70 2.07 30.67
N LEU A 260 38.11 2.13 29.40
CA LEU A 260 39.52 2.18 29.01
C LEU A 260 40.24 3.44 29.53
N ARG A 261 39.52 4.57 29.63
CA ARG A 261 40.07 5.79 30.23
C ARG A 261 40.34 5.59 31.72
N GLU A 262 39.39 5.02 32.45
CA GLU A 262 39.53 4.74 33.89
C GLU A 262 40.70 3.76 34.14
N ASP A 263 40.81 2.71 33.34
CA ASP A 263 41.94 1.76 33.40
C ASP A 263 43.29 2.45 33.12
N TYR A 264 43.33 3.36 32.14
CA TYR A 264 44.54 4.11 31.82
C TYR A 264 44.96 5.05 32.96
N GLU A 265 44.00 5.71 33.60
CA GLU A 265 44.26 6.57 34.76
C GLU A 265 44.78 5.75 35.95
N SER A 266 44.16 4.62 36.24
CA SER A 266 44.61 3.66 37.28
C SER A 266 46.04 3.17 37.02
N LEU A 267 46.34 2.73 35.79
CA LEU A 267 47.68 2.27 35.42
C LEU A 267 48.74 3.38 35.56
N ARG A 268 48.36 4.63 35.28
CA ARG A 268 49.23 5.79 35.44
C ARG A 268 49.53 6.06 36.92
N GLU A 269 48.56 5.89 37.81
CA GLU A 269 48.76 5.99 39.26
C GLU A 269 49.68 4.88 39.78
N ASP A 270 49.45 3.63 39.37
CA ASP A 270 50.30 2.48 39.69
C ASP A 270 51.75 2.71 39.23
N GLN A 271 51.94 3.23 38.01
CA GLN A 271 53.26 3.57 37.50
C GLN A 271 53.97 4.62 38.38
N GLN A 272 53.25 5.65 38.83
CA GLN A 272 53.82 6.67 39.72
C GLN A 272 54.16 6.10 41.10
N ALA A 273 53.31 5.24 41.65
CA ALA A 273 53.56 4.55 42.92
C ALA A 273 54.81 3.66 42.82
N LEU A 274 54.95 2.87 41.75
CA LEU A 274 56.13 2.05 41.49
C LEU A 274 57.42 2.87 41.30
N GLN A 275 57.32 4.05 40.69
CA GLN A 275 58.46 4.96 40.59
C GLN A 275 58.87 5.51 41.96
N ALA A 276 57.90 5.84 42.82
CA ALA A 276 58.17 6.31 44.17
C ALA A 276 58.82 5.23 45.04
N THR A 277 58.33 3.99 44.98
CA THR A 277 58.90 2.86 45.72
C THR A 277 60.32 2.51 45.24
N ASN A 278 60.57 2.53 43.92
CA ASN A 278 61.92 2.33 43.39
C ASN A 278 62.90 3.40 43.91
N ARG A 279 62.52 4.68 43.90
CA ARG A 279 63.37 5.76 44.46
C ARG A 279 63.63 5.57 45.96
N ALA A 280 62.62 5.13 46.72
CA ALA A 280 62.79 4.85 48.15
C ALA A 280 63.78 3.71 48.38
N LEU A 281 63.66 2.61 47.61
CA LEU A 281 64.60 1.48 47.67
C LEU A 281 66.02 1.88 47.27
N GLU A 282 66.20 2.75 46.27
CA GLU A 282 67.51 3.29 45.89
C GLU A 282 68.16 4.05 47.07
N VAL A 283 67.39 4.89 47.77
CA VAL A 283 67.86 5.63 48.96
C VAL A 283 68.22 4.67 50.09
N GLU A 284 67.40 3.65 50.37
CA GLU A 284 67.70 2.64 51.39
C GLU A 284 68.96 1.84 51.06
N LEU A 285 69.10 1.42 49.80
CA LEU A 285 70.27 0.70 49.31
C LEU A 285 71.55 1.53 49.48
N ASP A 286 71.52 2.81 49.13
CA ASP A 286 72.66 3.70 49.32
C ASP A 286 72.97 3.95 50.80
N GLY A 287 71.95 4.08 51.64
CA GLY A 287 72.11 4.13 53.09
C GLY A 287 72.78 2.87 53.67
N LEU A 288 72.38 1.69 53.19
CA LEU A 288 73.02 0.42 53.57
C LEU A 288 74.48 0.35 53.11
N LYS A 289 74.78 0.75 51.86
CA LYS A 289 76.16 0.83 51.36
C LYS A 289 77.03 1.74 52.23
N GLN A 290 76.52 2.92 52.61
CA GLN A 290 77.24 3.84 53.49
C GLN A 290 77.52 3.21 54.86
N ARG A 291 76.53 2.55 55.47
CA ARG A 291 76.69 1.84 56.75
C ARG A 291 77.72 0.71 56.67
N MET A 292 77.68 -0.10 55.62
CA MET A 292 78.70 -1.12 55.38
C MET A 292 80.09 -0.49 55.26
N GLY A 293 80.24 0.56 54.46
CA GLY A 293 81.52 1.27 54.33
C GLY A 293 82.01 1.93 55.63
N THR A 294 81.11 2.34 56.54
CA THR A 294 81.52 2.76 57.90
C THR A 294 81.98 1.60 58.76
N HIS A 295 81.31 0.45 58.68
CA HIS A 295 81.70 -0.76 59.41
C HIS A 295 83.05 -1.28 58.93
N ASP A 296 83.30 -1.33 57.62
CA ASP A 296 84.60 -1.73 57.06
C ASP A 296 85.73 -0.83 57.55
N ARG A 297 85.52 0.50 57.55
CA ARG A 297 86.49 1.46 58.11
C ARG A 297 86.74 1.22 59.60
N TRP A 298 85.70 0.92 60.38
CA TRP A 298 85.83 0.62 61.80
C TRP A 298 86.60 -0.68 62.04
N LEU A 299 86.35 -1.72 61.25
CA LEU A 299 87.10 -2.98 61.30
C LEU A 299 88.57 -2.78 60.97
N GLU A 300 88.90 -2.00 59.93
CA GLU A 300 90.29 -1.68 59.60
C GLU A 300 90.99 -0.88 60.70
N TRP A 301 90.30 0.08 61.29
CA TRP A 301 90.80 0.81 62.46
C TRP A 301 91.04 -0.13 63.65
N PHE A 302 90.10 -1.02 63.95
CA PHE A 302 90.21 -2.00 65.05
C PHE A 302 91.38 -2.96 64.82
N LYS A 303 91.54 -3.51 63.61
CA LYS A 303 92.68 -4.35 63.22
C LYS A 303 94.00 -3.59 63.42
N SER A 304 94.11 -2.35 62.93
CA SER A 304 95.32 -1.53 63.07
C SER A 304 95.71 -1.29 64.54
N ASN A 305 94.73 -0.94 65.38
CA ASN A 305 94.95 -0.77 66.82
C ASN A 305 95.30 -2.08 67.52
N TYR A 306 94.68 -3.19 67.14
CA TYR A 306 95.03 -4.50 67.65
C TYR A 306 96.47 -4.88 67.28
N TYR A 307 96.88 -4.69 66.02
CA TYR A 307 98.24 -4.95 65.56
C TYR A 307 99.28 -4.08 66.27
N THR A 308 99.00 -2.79 66.46
CA THR A 308 99.90 -1.87 67.18
C THR A 308 100.01 -2.25 68.66
N ALA A 309 98.90 -2.50 69.36
CA ALA A 309 98.90 -2.94 70.75
C ALA A 309 99.65 -4.27 70.94
N THR A 310 99.41 -5.25 70.06
CA THR A 310 100.10 -6.55 70.09
C THR A 310 101.61 -6.37 69.84
N ARG A 311 101.99 -5.49 68.90
CA ARG A 311 103.40 -5.16 68.64
C ARG A 311 104.05 -4.51 69.85
N ASP A 312 103.38 -3.57 70.50
CA ASP A 312 103.90 -2.87 71.67
C ASP A 312 104.07 -3.82 72.86
N ILE A 313 103.09 -4.71 73.11
CA ILE A 313 103.20 -5.79 74.10
C ILE A 313 104.39 -6.70 73.78
N TYR A 314 104.55 -7.11 72.51
CA TYR A 314 105.66 -7.96 72.08
C TYR A 314 107.03 -7.27 72.25
N ILE A 315 107.13 -5.98 71.92
CA ILE A 315 108.34 -5.16 72.15
C ILE A 315 108.63 -5.03 73.64
N MET A 316 107.62 -4.78 74.48
CA MET A 316 107.78 -4.75 75.94
C MET A 316 108.31 -6.09 76.46
N TRP A 317 107.72 -7.21 76.02
CA TRP A 317 108.14 -8.55 76.40
C TRP A 317 109.60 -8.83 75.99
N MET A 318 110.00 -8.49 74.76
CA MET A 318 111.40 -8.60 74.29
C MET A 318 112.39 -7.74 75.08
N LYS A 319 111.99 -6.53 75.53
CA LYS A 319 112.84 -5.67 76.38
C LYS A 319 112.98 -6.19 77.80
N LEU A 320 111.93 -6.80 78.35
CA LEU A 320 111.89 -7.36 79.70
C LEU A 320 112.60 -8.72 79.81
N TRP A 321 112.76 -9.44 78.69
CA TRP A 321 113.42 -10.74 78.64
C TRP A 321 114.51 -10.80 77.56
N PRO A 322 115.70 -10.19 77.76
CA PRO A 322 116.81 -10.32 76.83
C PRO A 322 117.33 -11.75 76.90
N THR A 323 117.01 -12.58 75.91
CA THR A 323 117.56 -13.94 75.85
C THR A 323 119.06 -13.88 75.63
N SER A 324 119.82 -14.32 76.64
CA SER A 324 121.02 -15.13 76.44
C SER A 324 120.75 -16.16 75.33
N ALA A 325 121.68 -16.25 74.38
CA ALA A 325 121.58 -17.10 73.19
C ALA A 325 121.23 -18.57 73.50
N ARG A 326 120.18 -19.09 72.85
CA ARG A 326 120.15 -20.49 72.39
C ARG A 326 119.25 -20.63 71.17
N ALA A 327 119.79 -21.31 70.15
CA ALA A 327 119.21 -21.59 68.84
C ALA A 327 117.84 -22.31 68.89
N PRO A 328 117.04 -22.27 67.81
CA PRO A 328 115.66 -22.75 67.79
C PRO A 328 115.58 -24.28 67.63
N PRO A 329 114.51 -24.94 68.10
CA PRO A 329 114.06 -26.19 67.51
C PRO A 329 112.95 -25.93 66.49
N ASP A 330 113.17 -26.51 65.32
CA ASP A 330 112.29 -26.80 64.18
C ASP A 330 110.77 -26.63 64.38
N GLN A 331 110.16 -25.94 63.41
CA GLN A 331 108.82 -26.28 62.96
C GLN A 331 108.83 -27.70 62.35
N PRO A 332 107.78 -28.49 62.59
CA PRO A 332 106.91 -28.87 61.48
C PRO A 332 105.43 -28.89 61.91
N ALA A 333 104.39 -28.87 61.07
CA ALA A 333 104.12 -28.45 59.69
C ALA A 333 102.58 -28.52 59.56
N ILE A 334 101.90 -27.51 59.00
CA ILE A 334 100.62 -27.65 58.27
C ILE A 334 100.64 -26.72 57.06
#